data_AF-A0A2T6G6U4-F1
#
_entry.id   AF-A0A2T6G6U4-F1
#
_cell.length_a   1.000
_cell.length_b   1.000
_cell.length_c   1.000
_cell.angle_alpha   90.00
_cell.angle_beta   90.00
_cell.angle_gamma   90.00
#
_symmetry.space_group_name_H-M   'P 1'
#
loop_
_entity.id
_entity.type
_entity.pdbx_description
1 polymer ?
#
loop_
_entity_poly.entity_id
_entity_poly.type
_entity_poly.pdbx_seq_one_letter_code
_entity_poly.pdbx_strand_id
1 'polypeptide(L)' 'MDTNVLKGKWRQLKGEAQKQWGKLTDDDLDVINGEKEKLLGKLQEKYGHTKEAAQEEYDRWESGWRDRL' A
#
# COMPACT_ATOMS: atom_id res chain seq x y z
N MET A 1 10.26 -12.39 -5.02
CA MET A 1 10.04 -12.25 -3.57
C MET A 1 8.55 -12.17 -3.32
N ASP A 2 8.06 -12.90 -2.32
CA ASP A 2 6.66 -13.29 -2.08
C ASP A 2 5.62 -12.17 -2.25
N THR A 3 4.97 -12.13 -3.42
CA THR A 3 3.94 -11.15 -3.79
C THR A 3 2.63 -11.28 -3.01
N ASN A 4 2.52 -12.23 -2.09
CA ASN A 4 1.31 -12.50 -1.32
C ASN A 4 1.37 -12.11 0.17
N VAL A 5 2.50 -11.61 0.67
CA VAL A 5 2.62 -11.26 2.10
C VAL A 5 1.71 -10.08 2.46
N LEU A 6 1.63 -9.08 1.57
CA LEU A 6 0.73 -7.94 1.75
C LEU A 6 -0.72 -8.39 1.90
N LYS A 7 -1.19 -9.25 0.99
CA LYS A 7 -2.56 -9.79 1.01
C LYS A 7 -2.85 -10.58 2.28
N GLY A 8 -1.92 -11.41 2.72
CA GLY A 8 -2.07 -12.20 3.96
C GLY A 8 -2.12 -11.36 5.24
N LYS A 9 -1.43 -10.21 5.26
CA LYS A 9 -1.35 -9.31 6.42
C LYS A 9 -2.18 -8.04 6.27
N TRP A 10 -2.97 -7.91 5.20
CA TRP A 10 -3.62 -6.65 4.84
C TRP A 10 -4.52 -6.12 5.94
N ARG A 11 -5.26 -7.01 6.61
CA ARG A 11 -6.16 -6.62 7.70
C ARG A 11 -5.41 -5.94 8.85
N GLN A 12 -4.18 -6.34 9.15
CA GLN A 12 -3.33 -5.71 10.16
C GLN A 12 -2.67 -4.44 9.61
N LEU A 13 -2.31 -4.45 8.32
CA LEU A 13 -1.59 -3.35 7.66
C LEU A 13 -2.49 -2.19 7.21
N LYS A 14 -3.81 -2.39 7.10
CA LYS A 14 -4.79 -1.38 6.63
C LYS A 14 -4.66 -0.05 7.39
N GLY A 15 -4.54 -0.10 8.72
CA GLY A 15 -4.38 1.10 9.54
C GLY A 15 -3.03 1.81 9.34
N GLU A 16 -1.94 1.06 9.15
CA GLU A 16 -0.63 1.64 8.85
C GLU A 16 -0.59 2.25 7.45
N ALA A 17 -1.26 1.60 6.47
CA ALA A 17 -1.45 2.15 5.13
C ALA A 17 -2.26 3.45 5.17
N GLN A 18 -3.33 3.52 5.98
CA GLN A 18 -4.12 4.75 6.15
C GLN A 18 -3.30 5.89 6.78
N LYS A 19 -2.44 5.59 7.75
CA LYS A 19 -1.51 6.58 8.34
C LYS A 19 -0.47 7.06 7.33
N GLN A 20 0.09 6.15 6.54
CA GLN A 20 1.07 6.49 5.50
C GLN A 20 0.45 7.33 4.39
N TRP A 21 -0.74 6.93 3.94
CA TRP A 21 -1.44 7.54 2.82
C TRP A 21 -2.79 8.11 3.26
N GLY A 22 -2.76 9.22 4.00
CA GLY A 22 -3.98 9.85 4.55
C GLY A 22 -5.04 10.30 3.54
N LYS A 23 -4.76 10.31 2.22
CA LYS A 23 -5.77 10.55 1.17
C LYS A 23 -6.52 9.26 0.76
N LEU A 24 -6.01 8.09 1.11
CA LEU A 24 -6.70 6.82 0.90
C LEU A 24 -7.77 6.69 1.99
N THR A 25 -9.02 6.61 1.54
CA THR A 25 -10.17 6.39 2.42
C THR A 25 -10.25 4.92 2.85
N ASP A 26 -11.08 4.64 3.85
CA ASP A 26 -11.33 3.25 4.28
C ASP A 26 -11.86 2.39 3.11
N ASP A 27 -12.74 2.95 2.27
CA ASP A 27 -13.24 2.32 1.05
C ASP A 27 -12.13 2.06 0.02
N ASP A 28 -11.21 3.02 -0.20
CA ASP A 28 -10.08 2.82 -1.11
C ASP A 28 -9.21 1.64 -0.64
N LEU A 29 -8.97 1.56 0.68
CA LEU A 29 -8.18 0.48 1.30
C LEU A 29 -8.89 -0.87 1.25
N ASP A 30 -10.22 -0.91 1.34
CA ASP A 30 -10.99 -2.13 1.15
C ASP A 30 -10.96 -2.61 -0.30
N VAL A 31 -11.03 -1.69 -1.28
CA VAL A 31 -10.87 -2.01 -2.70
C VAL A 31 -9.48 -2.56 -2.99
N ILE A 32 -8.44 -1.99 -2.37
CA ILE A 32 -7.05 -2.45 -2.48
C ILE A 32 -6.92 -3.90 -2.01
N ASN A 33 -7.57 -4.28 -0.91
CA ASN A 33 -7.62 -5.66 -0.39
C ASN A 33 -6.24 -6.38 -0.33
N GLY A 34 -5.18 -5.62 -0.05
CA GLY A 34 -3.81 -6.12 0.02
C GLY A 34 -3.21 -6.53 -1.33
N GLU A 35 -3.79 -6.08 -2.43
CA GLU A 35 -3.25 -6.25 -3.78
C GLU A 35 -2.32 -5.08 -4.10
N LYS A 36 -1.02 -5.38 -4.27
CA LYS A 36 0.02 -4.38 -4.56
C LYS A 36 -0.35 -3.52 -5.77
N GLU A 37 -0.80 -4.12 -6.87
CA GLU A 37 -1.13 -3.38 -8.09
C GLU A 37 -2.26 -2.37 -7.89
N LYS A 38 -3.28 -2.72 -7.09
CA LYS A 38 -4.37 -1.80 -6.76
C LYS A 38 -3.91 -0.66 -5.89
N LEU A 39 -3.03 -0.93 -4.92
CA LEU A 39 -2.43 0.11 -4.09
C LEU A 39 -1.63 1.09 -4.96
N LEU A 40 -0.78 0.59 -5.86
CA LEU A 40 -0.03 1.42 -6.80
C LEU A 40 -0.95 2.22 -7.73
N GLY A 41 -2.06 1.64 -8.19
CA GLY A 41 -3.07 2.34 -8.98
C GLY A 41 -3.67 3.52 -8.20
N LYS A 42 -4.10 3.27 -6.96
CA LYS A 42 -4.66 4.31 -6.09
C LYS A 42 -3.67 5.42 -5.76
N LEU A 43 -2.39 5.08 -5.60
CA LEU A 43 -1.33 6.07 -5.40
C LEU A 43 -1.16 6.98 -6.63
N GLN A 44 -1.20 6.41 -7.84
CA GLN A 44 -1.20 7.22 -9.06
C GLN A 44 -2.46 8.10 -9.15
N GLU A 45 -3.65 7.55 -8.89
CA GLU A 45 -4.93 8.27 -9.00
C GLU A 45 -5.09 9.40 -7.97
N LYS A 46 -4.76 9.16 -6.70
CA LYS A 46 -5.05 10.10 -5.58
C LYS A 46 -3.92 11.08 -5.31
N TYR A 47 -2.69 10.71 -5.67
CA TYR A 47 -1.50 11.52 -5.42
C TYR A 47 -0.84 12.03 -6.70
N GLY A 48 -1.25 11.55 -7.88
CA GLY A 48 -0.65 11.95 -9.15
C GLY A 48 0.75 11.38 -9.35
N HIS A 49 1.10 10.30 -8.66
CA HIS A 49 2.41 9.67 -8.79
C HIS A 49 2.60 9.05 -10.18
N THR A 50 3.86 9.01 -10.63
CA THR A 50 4.23 8.09 -11.72
C THR A 50 4.26 6.67 -11.19
N LYS A 51 4.32 5.69 -12.10
CA LYS A 51 4.44 4.28 -11.74
C LYS A 51 5.67 4.02 -10.88
N GLU A 52 6.81 4.63 -11.21
CA GLU A 52 8.06 4.50 -10.45
C GLU A 52 7.94 5.09 -9.06
N ALA A 53 7.37 6.31 -8.94
CA ALA A 53 7.21 6.97 -7.66
C ALA A 53 6.27 6.18 -6.73
N ALA A 54 5.16 5.66 -7.26
CA ALA A 54 4.25 4.80 -6.51
C ALA A 54 4.95 3.50 -6.07
N GLN A 55 5.76 2.91 -6.95
CA GLN A 55 6.50 1.69 -6.67
C GLN A 55 7.53 1.91 -5.56
N GLU A 56 8.30 2.99 -5.63
CA GLU A 56 9.26 3.37 -4.59
C GLU A 56 8.60 3.65 -3.24
N GLU A 57 7.47 4.36 -3.21
CA GLU A 57 6.73 4.58 -1.97
C GLU A 57 6.22 3.28 -1.37
N TYR A 58 5.66 2.41 -2.20
CA TYR A 58 5.24 1.08 -1.77
C TYR A 58 6.41 0.29 -1.18
N ASP A 59 7.56 0.23 -1.86
CA ASP A 59 8.71 -0.56 -1.43
C ASP A 59 9.34 -0.01 -0.14
N ARG A 60 9.36 1.32 0.02
CA ARG A 60 9.78 1.98 1.27
C ARG A 60 8.85 1.63 2.42
N TRP A 61 7.54 1.75 2.22
CA TRP A 61 6.56 1.36 3.22
C TRP A 61 6.66 -0.13 3.54
N GLU A 62 6.85 -0.97 2.51
CA GLU A 62 6.95 -2.42 2.65
C GLU A 62 8.15 -2.84 3.50
N SER A 63 9.32 -2.29 3.19
CA SER A 63 10.54 -2.55 3.93
C SER A 63 10.42 -2.05 5.37
N GLY A 64 9.90 -0.84 5.55
CA GLY A 64 9.75 -0.22 6.87
C GLY A 64 8.79 -0.95 7.81
N TRP A 65 7.83 -1.74 7.31
CA TRP A 65 7.01 -2.62 8.16
C TRP A 65 7.62 -4.02 8.30
N ARG A 66 8.31 -4.54 7.28
CA ARG A 66 9.01 -5.83 7.39
C ARG A 66 10.06 -5.82 8.48
N ASP A 67 10.82 -4.72 8.63
CA ASP A 67 11.83 -4.58 9.68
C ASP A 67 11.24 -4.45 11.10
N ARG A 68 9.94 -4.20 11.24
CA ARG A 68 9.24 -4.13 12.53
C ARG A 68 8.67 -5.47 12.99
N LEU A 69 8.74 -6.52 12.16
CA LEU A 69 8.29 -7.89 12.46
C LEU A 69 9.46 -8.77 12.92
#